data_AF-A0A1G7NSF6-F1
#
_entry.id   AF-A0A1G7NSF6-F1
#
_cell.length_a   1.000
_cell.length_b   1.000
_cell.length_c   1.000
_cell.angle_alpha   90.00
_cell.angle_beta   90.00
_cell.angle_gamma   90.00
#
_symmetry.space_group_name_H-M   'P 1'
#
loop_
_entity.id
_entity.type
_entity.pdbx_description
1 polymer ?
#
loop_
_entity_poly.entity_id
_entity_poly.type
_entity_poly.pdbx_seq_one_letter_code
_entity_poly.pdbx_strand_id
1 'polypeptide(L)'
;MKKIQTNTIILLAALSACKSIPPESSDYLEAKRHLESAQLSIEQLDALTSPHIPTPDKKELMSNFLKETHNAIPALERLASKNNAWAQYRLGLALTVPFTPPEERNRSCPLFKKSANQGYLPAIYALAGMCSKEITQAQLTMLLEQSLNDSEKFNTYYPAPAIIYRRCHKNMPYALAMPNLTRSAFEAEAYFDLSMAMPAAKTPEQREKRLAYLEAAKDRDCPAAQRHIDNLPPLKNPIETKK
;
A
#
# COMPACT_ATOMS: atom_id res chain seq x y z
N MET A 1 -17.88 -58.58 15.08
CA MET A 1 -17.00 -57.50 15.58
C MET A 1 -16.06 -57.06 14.45
N LYS A 2 -16.38 -55.98 13.73
CA LYS A 2 -15.51 -55.40 12.68
C LYS A 2 -14.87 -54.14 13.25
N LYS A 3 -13.54 -54.11 13.38
CA LYS A 3 -12.78 -52.92 13.76
C LYS A 3 -12.63 -52.02 12.54
N ILE A 4 -13.17 -50.80 12.63
CA ILE A 4 -12.96 -49.72 11.66
C ILE A 4 -11.64 -49.06 12.05
N GLN A 5 -10.68 -49.06 11.14
CA GLN A 5 -9.39 -48.39 11.30
C GLN A 5 -9.53 -47.00 10.68
N THR A 6 -9.68 -45.98 11.52
CA THR A 6 -9.70 -44.57 11.12
C THR A 6 -8.28 -44.10 10.84
N ASN A 7 -7.93 -43.94 9.57
CA ASN A 7 -6.72 -43.22 9.16
C ASN A 7 -6.98 -41.72 9.24
N THR A 8 -6.46 -41.08 10.29
CA THR A 8 -6.43 -39.62 10.40
C THR A 8 -5.27 -39.08 9.56
N ILE A 9 -5.57 -38.53 8.40
CA ILE A 9 -4.62 -37.73 7.61
C ILE A 9 -4.49 -36.38 8.32
N ILE A 10 -3.36 -36.16 9.00
CA ILE A 10 -2.99 -34.85 9.53
C ILE A 10 -2.36 -34.07 8.39
N LEU A 11 -3.13 -33.16 7.79
CA LEU A 11 -2.61 -32.16 6.87
C LEU A 11 -1.84 -31.10 7.69
N LEU A 12 -0.51 -31.15 7.71
CA LEU A 12 0.31 -30.03 8.19
C LEU A 12 0.22 -28.89 7.17
N ALA A 13 -0.69 -27.94 7.39
CA ALA A 13 -0.57 -26.62 6.79
C ALA A 13 0.60 -25.91 7.46
N ALA A 14 1.73 -25.79 6.75
CA ALA A 14 2.83 -24.93 7.15
C ALA A 14 2.37 -23.47 7.04
N LEU A 15 1.77 -22.94 8.11
CA LEU A 15 1.73 -21.51 8.32
C LEU A 15 3.17 -21.06 8.54
N SER A 16 3.81 -20.57 7.47
CA SER A 16 5.01 -19.76 7.57
C SER A 16 4.61 -18.49 8.33
N ALA A 17 4.68 -18.56 9.66
CA ALA A 17 4.58 -17.40 10.51
C ALA A 17 5.63 -16.41 10.02
N CYS A 18 5.17 -15.26 9.54
CA CYS A 18 6.02 -14.14 9.18
C CYS A 18 6.67 -13.65 10.48
N LYS A 19 7.80 -14.25 10.88
CA LYS A 19 8.66 -13.65 11.91
C LYS A 19 9.06 -12.29 11.37
N SER A 20 8.45 -11.24 11.90
CA SER A 20 8.89 -9.88 11.69
C SER A 20 10.38 -9.86 12.02
N ILE A 21 11.22 -9.72 10.99
CA ILE A 21 12.65 -9.50 11.19
C ILE A 21 12.76 -8.24 12.04
N PRO A 22 13.49 -8.27 13.17
CA PRO A 22 13.60 -7.11 14.02
C PRO A 22 14.07 -5.90 13.19
N PRO A 23 13.40 -4.75 13.29
CA PRO A 23 13.74 -3.52 12.59
C PRO A 23 15.11 -2.93 13.00
N GLU A 24 15.89 -3.66 13.80
CA GLU A 24 17.25 -3.30 14.22
C GLU A 24 18.33 -4.11 13.49
N SER A 25 17.97 -4.94 12.51
CA SER A 25 18.98 -5.57 11.67
C SER A 25 19.83 -4.51 10.94
N SER A 26 21.15 -4.72 10.87
CA SER A 26 22.07 -3.82 10.14
C SER A 26 21.56 -3.50 8.73
N ASP A 27 20.99 -4.49 8.03
CA ASP A 27 20.43 -4.32 6.70
C ASP A 27 19.28 -3.30 6.65
N TYR A 28 18.40 -3.29 7.66
CA TYR A 28 17.27 -2.34 7.70
C TYR A 28 17.76 -0.91 7.91
N LEU A 29 18.67 -0.71 8.86
CA LEU A 29 19.21 0.62 9.15
C LEU A 29 20.03 1.16 7.96
N GLU A 30 20.79 0.30 7.29
CA GLU A 30 21.52 0.63 6.07
C GLU A 30 20.58 1.09 4.95
N ALA A 31 19.56 0.28 4.63
CA ALA A 31 18.57 0.62 3.61
C ALA A 31 17.82 1.91 3.97
N LYS A 32 17.36 2.04 5.22
CA LYS A 32 16.61 3.21 5.70
C LYS A 32 17.41 4.49 5.55
N ARG A 33 18.68 4.50 5.97
CA ARG A 33 19.56 5.68 5.85
C ARG A 33 19.69 6.14 4.41
N HIS A 34 19.93 5.22 3.48
CA HIS A 34 20.03 5.54 2.06
C HIS A 34 18.70 6.07 1.50
N LEU A 35 17.58 5.42 1.82
CA LEU A 35 16.26 5.85 1.38
C LEU A 35 15.85 7.22 1.96
N GLU A 36 16.21 7.54 3.20
CA GLU A 36 15.98 8.86 3.81
C GLU A 36 16.81 9.95 3.13
N SER A 37 18.08 9.66 2.79
CA SER A 37 18.92 10.58 2.03
C SER A 37 18.40 10.82 0.60
N ALA A 38 17.88 9.77 -0.05
CA ALA A 38 17.23 9.89 -1.35
C ALA A 38 15.95 10.75 -1.24
N GLN A 39 15.11 10.48 -0.25
CA GLN A 39 13.87 11.22 0.01
C GLN A 39 14.14 12.71 0.22
N LEU A 40 15.15 13.06 1.02
CA LEU A 40 15.53 14.46 1.24
C LEU A 40 15.91 15.15 -0.09
N SER A 41 16.64 14.47 -0.96
CA SER A 41 17.07 15.02 -2.25
C SER A 41 15.89 15.31 -3.18
N ILE A 42 14.90 14.41 -3.22
CA ILE A 42 13.70 14.59 -4.07
C ILE A 42 12.73 15.63 -3.51
N GLU A 43 12.61 15.74 -2.18
CA GLU A 43 11.83 16.80 -1.52
C GLU A 43 12.44 18.19 -1.75
N GLN A 44 13.77 18.28 -1.68
CA GLN A 44 14.48 19.52 -2.04
C GLN A 44 14.25 19.86 -3.51
N LEU A 45 14.33 18.88 -4.42
CA LEU A 45 14.08 19.09 -5.85
C LEU A 45 12.66 19.58 -6.12
N ASP A 46 11.66 19.03 -5.42
CA ASP A 46 10.27 19.50 -5.49
C ASP A 46 10.10 20.95 -5.06
N ALA A 47 10.78 21.36 -3.99
CA ALA A 47 10.76 22.74 -3.52
C ALA A 47 11.36 23.73 -4.55
N LEU A 48 12.23 23.25 -5.46
CA LEU A 48 12.86 24.08 -6.51
C LEU A 48 11.94 24.46 -7.66
N THR A 49 10.69 24.00 -7.64
CA THR A 49 9.65 24.43 -8.57
C THR A 49 9.11 25.83 -8.25
N SER A 50 9.55 26.46 -7.16
CA SER A 50 9.24 27.84 -6.76
C SER A 50 10.35 28.83 -7.19
N PRO A 51 10.05 30.01 -7.77
CA PRO A 51 10.99 30.73 -8.64
C PRO A 51 12.14 31.52 -7.99
N HIS A 52 12.46 31.40 -6.69
CA HIS A 52 13.38 32.38 -6.05
C HIS A 52 14.42 31.84 -5.04
N ILE A 53 14.93 30.61 -5.19
CA ILE A 53 16.00 30.14 -4.29
C ILE A 53 17.23 29.68 -5.11
N PRO A 54 18.45 30.20 -4.82
CA PRO A 54 19.68 29.63 -5.36
C PRO A 54 19.94 28.31 -4.65
N THR A 55 19.78 27.21 -5.37
CA THR A 55 19.70 25.87 -4.81
C THR A 55 20.85 25.02 -5.30
N PRO A 56 21.16 23.89 -4.64
CA PRO A 56 22.03 22.86 -5.23
C PRO A 56 21.57 22.61 -6.66
N ASP A 57 22.52 22.40 -7.58
CA ASP A 57 22.19 22.18 -8.98
C ASP A 57 21.13 21.06 -9.05
N LYS A 58 20.00 21.29 -9.74
CA LYS A 58 18.93 20.27 -9.90
C LYS A 58 19.50 18.90 -10.31
N LYS A 59 20.59 18.94 -11.08
CA LYS A 59 21.38 17.79 -11.50
C LYS A 59 22.03 17.04 -10.32
N GLU A 60 22.60 17.76 -9.36
CA GLU A 60 23.18 17.17 -8.15
C GLU A 60 22.11 16.51 -7.28
N LEU A 61 20.96 17.17 -7.05
CA LEU A 61 19.85 16.57 -6.28
C LEU A 61 19.31 15.30 -6.93
N MET A 62 19.09 15.33 -8.25
CA MET A 62 18.68 14.13 -8.99
C MET A 62 19.77 13.04 -8.93
N SER A 63 21.04 13.41 -9.08
CA SER A 63 22.16 12.48 -8.98
C SER A 63 22.23 11.83 -7.59
N ASN A 64 22.03 12.60 -6.52
CA ASN A 64 22.02 12.11 -5.15
C ASN A 64 20.81 11.21 -4.89
N PHE A 65 19.61 11.59 -5.35
CA PHE A 65 18.42 10.75 -5.28
C PHE A 65 18.65 9.37 -5.92
N LEU A 66 19.17 9.34 -7.15
CA LEU A 66 19.43 8.10 -7.87
C LEU A 66 20.52 7.26 -7.21
N LYS A 67 21.64 7.90 -6.82
CA LYS A 67 22.76 7.24 -6.14
C LYS A 67 22.32 6.60 -4.82
N GLU A 68 21.62 7.35 -3.98
CA GLU A 68 21.20 6.85 -2.66
C GLU A 68 20.10 5.78 -2.79
N THR A 69 19.18 5.92 -3.76
CA THR A 69 18.22 4.85 -4.08
C THR A 69 18.93 3.57 -4.51
N HIS A 70 19.93 3.67 -5.38
CA HIS A 70 20.72 2.53 -5.83
C HIS A 70 21.51 1.89 -4.67
N ASN A 71 22.11 2.70 -3.81
CA ASN A 71 22.86 2.21 -2.64
C ASN A 71 21.97 1.46 -1.64
N ALA A 72 20.67 1.71 -1.59
CA ALA A 72 19.74 0.95 -0.75
C ALA A 72 19.46 -0.47 -1.27
N ILE A 73 19.64 -0.73 -2.58
CA ILE A 73 19.23 -1.99 -3.23
C ILE A 73 19.85 -3.23 -2.58
N PRO A 74 21.18 -3.32 -2.34
CA PRO A 74 21.77 -4.55 -1.79
C PRO A 74 21.18 -4.94 -0.42
N ALA A 75 20.97 -3.97 0.46
CA ALA A 75 20.37 -4.21 1.77
C ALA A 75 18.90 -4.61 1.66
N LEU A 76 18.16 -3.97 0.75
CA LEU A 76 16.77 -4.33 0.44
C LEU A 76 16.66 -5.74 -0.13
N GLU A 77 17.58 -6.18 -0.99
CA GLU A 77 17.61 -7.55 -1.52
C GLU A 77 17.87 -8.59 -0.42
N ARG A 78 18.81 -8.31 0.49
CA ARG A 78 19.08 -9.18 1.66
C ARG A 78 17.86 -9.30 2.57
N LEU A 79 17.12 -8.23 2.80
CA LEU A 79 15.88 -8.28 3.59
C LEU A 79 14.72 -8.94 2.83
N ALA A 80 14.55 -8.63 1.56
CA ALA A 80 13.47 -9.18 0.72
C ALA A 80 13.61 -10.69 0.53
N SER A 81 14.86 -11.21 0.45
CA SER A 81 15.15 -12.65 0.41
C SER A 81 14.76 -13.36 1.71
N LYS A 82 14.83 -12.68 2.85
CA LYS A 82 14.31 -13.13 4.15
C LYS A 82 12.79 -12.91 4.31
N ASN A 83 12.08 -12.70 3.22
CA ASN A 83 10.63 -12.46 3.15
C ASN A 83 10.14 -11.19 3.88
N ASN A 84 10.95 -10.14 3.99
CA ASN A 84 10.50 -8.89 4.60
C ASN A 84 9.57 -8.09 3.64
N ALA A 85 8.32 -7.84 4.05
CA ALA A 85 7.33 -7.12 3.24
C ALA A 85 7.76 -5.67 2.92
N TRP A 86 8.24 -4.91 3.92
CA TRP A 86 8.72 -3.55 3.70
C TRP A 86 9.85 -3.50 2.67
N ALA A 87 10.81 -4.43 2.76
CA ALA A 87 11.93 -4.46 1.83
C ALA A 87 11.51 -4.84 0.42
N GLN A 88 10.59 -5.80 0.26
CA GLN A 88 10.02 -6.13 -1.05
C GLN A 88 9.32 -4.92 -1.66
N TYR A 89 8.53 -4.19 -0.86
CA TYR A 89 7.90 -2.95 -1.30
C TYR A 89 8.92 -1.88 -1.70
N ARG A 90 9.89 -1.56 -0.82
CA ARG A 90 10.89 -0.53 -1.06
C ARG A 90 11.83 -0.88 -2.22
N LEU A 91 12.17 -2.16 -2.39
CA LEU A 91 12.94 -2.63 -3.55
C LEU A 91 12.14 -2.45 -4.83
N GLY A 92 10.85 -2.81 -4.82
CA GLY A 92 9.97 -2.59 -5.98
C GLY A 92 9.95 -1.12 -6.39
N LEU A 93 9.87 -0.18 -5.44
CA LEU A 93 9.97 1.26 -5.71
C LEU A 93 11.35 1.66 -6.26
N ALA A 94 12.43 1.22 -5.62
CA ALA A 94 13.79 1.54 -6.03
C ALA A 94 14.08 1.09 -7.47
N LEU A 95 13.49 -0.03 -7.90
CA LEU A 95 13.59 -0.54 -9.27
C LEU A 95 12.65 0.15 -10.26
N THR A 96 11.93 1.21 -9.88
CA THR A 96 11.03 1.95 -10.79
C THR A 96 11.47 3.40 -11.01
N VAL A 97 12.60 3.81 -10.40
CA VAL A 97 13.12 5.16 -10.56
C VAL A 97 13.62 5.41 -11.99
N PRO A 98 13.80 6.69 -12.39
CA PRO A 98 14.34 7.02 -13.70
C PRO A 98 15.68 6.34 -13.96
N PHE A 99 15.94 6.00 -15.22
CA PHE A 99 17.18 5.38 -15.70
C PHE A 99 17.45 3.93 -15.26
N THR A 100 16.60 3.30 -14.43
CA THR A 100 16.68 1.86 -14.19
C THR A 100 16.47 1.08 -15.50
N PRO A 101 17.29 0.08 -15.85
CA PRO A 101 17.10 -0.73 -17.05
C PRO A 101 15.72 -1.42 -17.10
N PRO A 102 15.08 -1.57 -18.27
CA PRO A 102 13.76 -2.21 -18.38
C PRO A 102 13.69 -3.62 -17.75
N GLU A 103 14.76 -4.41 -17.90
CA GLU A 103 14.87 -5.75 -17.32
C GLU A 103 14.82 -5.76 -15.79
N GLU A 104 15.45 -4.77 -15.15
CA GLU A 104 15.38 -4.60 -13.71
C GLU A 104 14.01 -4.08 -13.28
N ARG A 105 13.43 -3.13 -14.03
CA ARG A 105 12.08 -2.61 -13.74
C ARG A 105 11.03 -3.72 -13.73
N ASN A 106 11.16 -4.72 -14.60
CA ASN A 106 10.23 -5.84 -14.67
C ASN A 106 10.20 -6.69 -13.38
N ARG A 107 11.22 -6.59 -12.51
CA ARG A 107 11.25 -7.26 -11.21
C ARG A 107 10.35 -6.59 -10.16
N SER A 108 9.89 -5.36 -10.39
CA SER A 108 9.10 -4.58 -9.41
C SER A 108 7.72 -5.20 -9.11
N CYS A 109 6.95 -5.60 -10.14
CA CYS A 109 5.60 -6.14 -9.93
C CYS A 109 5.59 -7.43 -9.10
N PRO A 110 6.46 -8.43 -9.33
CA PRO A 110 6.58 -9.58 -8.45
C PRO A 110 6.88 -9.22 -6.99
N LEU A 111 7.71 -8.20 -6.75
CA LEU A 111 8.04 -7.74 -5.40
C LEU A 111 6.85 -7.06 -4.71
N PHE A 112 6.14 -6.18 -5.41
CA PHE A 112 4.91 -5.57 -4.88
C PHE A 112 3.87 -6.64 -4.55
N LYS A 113 3.66 -7.61 -5.44
CA LYS A 113 2.74 -8.72 -5.24
C LYS A 113 3.09 -9.56 -4.01
N LYS A 114 4.37 -9.88 -3.83
CA LYS A 114 4.85 -10.65 -2.66
C LYS A 114 4.65 -9.88 -1.35
N SER A 115 4.88 -8.56 -1.35
CA SER A 115 4.63 -7.72 -0.18
C SER A 115 3.14 -7.54 0.10
N ALA A 116 2.32 -7.36 -0.94
CA ALA A 116 0.88 -7.20 -0.86
C ALA A 116 0.21 -8.46 -0.26
N ASN A 117 0.65 -9.65 -0.69
CA ASN A 117 0.15 -10.93 -0.16
C ASN A 117 0.47 -11.16 1.33
N GLN A 118 1.43 -10.42 1.90
CA GLN A 118 1.71 -10.44 3.34
C GLN A 118 0.82 -9.46 4.13
N GLY A 119 0.00 -8.66 3.43
CA GLY A 119 -0.92 -7.68 4.00
C GLY A 119 -0.34 -6.27 4.16
N TYR A 120 0.79 -5.96 3.52
CA TYR A 120 1.39 -4.63 3.64
C TYR A 120 0.69 -3.63 2.72
N LEU A 121 -0.21 -2.81 3.30
CA LEU A 121 -1.07 -1.86 2.59
C LEU A 121 -0.33 -1.02 1.52
N PRO A 122 0.86 -0.43 1.77
CA PRO A 122 1.58 0.35 0.76
C PRO A 122 1.86 -0.43 -0.53
N ALA A 123 2.12 -1.73 -0.42
CA ALA A 123 2.40 -2.59 -1.57
C ALA A 123 1.15 -2.98 -2.35
N ILE A 124 0.00 -3.13 -1.68
CA ILE A 124 -1.28 -3.38 -2.36
C ILE A 124 -1.60 -2.25 -3.32
N TYR A 125 -1.37 -1.02 -2.85
CA TYR A 125 -1.58 0.16 -3.66
C TYR A 125 -0.58 0.31 -4.80
N ALA A 126 0.69 -0.01 -4.56
CA ALA A 126 1.68 -0.04 -5.62
C ALA A 126 1.34 -1.07 -6.70
N LEU A 127 0.88 -2.25 -6.29
CA LEU A 127 0.42 -3.30 -7.20
C LEU A 127 -0.77 -2.81 -8.03
N ALA A 128 -1.77 -2.18 -7.41
CA ALA A 128 -2.94 -1.66 -8.11
C ALA A 128 -2.60 -0.49 -9.07
N GLY A 129 -1.70 0.41 -8.68
CA GLY A 129 -1.35 1.60 -9.45
C GLY A 129 -0.33 1.36 -10.57
N MET A 130 0.72 0.58 -10.29
CA MET A 130 1.85 0.39 -11.21
C MET A 130 1.78 -0.93 -11.98
N CYS A 131 1.04 -1.90 -11.47
CA CYS A 131 1.00 -3.26 -11.97
C CYS A 131 -0.45 -3.75 -12.14
N SER A 132 -1.34 -2.87 -12.60
CA SER A 132 -2.79 -3.13 -12.67
C SER A 132 -3.18 -4.37 -13.49
N LYS A 133 -2.32 -4.84 -14.41
CA LYS A 133 -2.51 -6.09 -15.15
C LYS A 133 -2.33 -7.37 -14.30
N GLU A 134 -1.66 -7.25 -13.15
CA GLU A 134 -1.35 -8.36 -12.23
C GLU A 134 -2.43 -8.59 -11.16
N ILE A 135 -3.41 -7.70 -11.06
CA ILE A 135 -4.42 -7.70 -10.01
C ILE A 135 -5.81 -7.32 -10.54
N THR A 136 -6.80 -8.14 -10.23
CA THR A 136 -8.21 -7.83 -10.51
C THR A 136 -8.83 -7.02 -9.37
N GLN A 137 -9.96 -6.34 -9.64
CA GLN A 137 -10.71 -5.63 -8.59
C GLN A 137 -11.12 -6.55 -7.44
N ALA A 138 -11.52 -7.80 -7.73
CA ALA A 138 -11.90 -8.77 -6.70
C ALA A 138 -10.70 -9.16 -5.83
N GLN A 139 -9.52 -9.39 -6.43
CA GLN A 139 -8.29 -9.67 -5.69
C GLN A 139 -7.85 -8.47 -4.84
N LEU A 140 -7.99 -7.25 -5.35
CA LEU A 140 -7.72 -6.03 -4.60
C LEU A 140 -8.60 -5.93 -3.35
N THR A 141 -9.91 -6.11 -3.50
CA THR A 141 -10.86 -6.11 -2.37
C THR A 141 -10.47 -7.15 -1.32
N MET A 142 -10.17 -8.39 -1.72
CA MET A 142 -9.74 -9.44 -0.79
C MET A 142 -8.45 -9.08 -0.04
N LEU A 143 -7.44 -8.55 -0.74
CA LEU A 143 -6.18 -8.14 -0.12
C LEU A 143 -6.37 -6.99 0.87
N LEU A 144 -7.21 -6.01 0.54
CA LEU A 144 -7.53 -4.90 1.45
C LEU A 144 -8.25 -5.41 2.71
N GLU A 145 -9.31 -6.23 2.58
CA GLU A 145 -10.02 -6.81 3.73
C GLU A 145 -9.07 -7.63 4.62
N GLN A 146 -8.22 -8.48 4.03
CA GLN A 146 -7.24 -9.28 4.78
C GLN A 146 -6.20 -8.41 5.50
N SER A 147 -5.73 -7.35 4.85
CA SER A 147 -4.67 -6.48 5.40
C SER A 147 -5.15 -5.64 6.56
N LEU A 148 -6.42 -5.22 6.54
CA LEU A 148 -7.02 -4.42 7.61
C LEU A 148 -7.17 -5.21 8.92
N ASN A 149 -7.30 -6.54 8.86
CA ASN A 149 -7.44 -7.39 10.06
C ASN A 149 -6.18 -7.46 10.93
N ASP A 150 -5.01 -7.18 10.36
CA ASP A 150 -3.70 -7.32 11.03
C ASP A 150 -2.71 -6.28 10.49
N SER A 151 -3.19 -5.04 10.32
CA SER A 151 -2.37 -3.94 9.78
C SER A 151 -1.24 -3.54 10.75
N GLU A 152 -1.43 -3.79 12.04
CA GLU A 152 -0.54 -3.35 13.11
C GLU A 152 0.81 -4.06 13.11
N LYS A 153 0.89 -5.27 12.53
CA LYS A 153 2.17 -6.02 12.42
C LYS A 153 3.27 -5.25 11.68
N PHE A 154 2.90 -4.22 10.92
CA PHE A 154 3.82 -3.40 10.16
C PHE A 154 4.05 -2.01 10.77
N ASN A 155 3.63 -1.76 12.02
CA ASN A 155 3.75 -0.46 12.68
C ASN A 155 5.14 0.18 12.54
N THR A 156 6.21 -0.61 12.68
CA THR A 156 7.59 -0.08 12.59
C THR A 156 8.00 0.38 11.19
N TYR A 157 7.25 0.00 10.16
CA TYR A 157 7.53 0.39 8.77
C TYR A 157 6.76 1.63 8.33
N TYR A 158 5.90 2.16 9.20
CA TYR A 158 5.20 3.42 9.00
C TYR A 158 5.93 4.58 9.69
N PRO A 159 5.86 5.80 9.12
CA PRO A 159 5.17 6.13 7.87
C PRO A 159 5.93 5.58 6.64
N ALA A 160 5.20 5.37 5.56
CA ALA A 160 5.74 4.82 4.32
C ALA A 160 5.40 5.73 3.13
N PRO A 161 6.30 5.86 2.13
CA PRO A 161 5.99 6.56 0.90
C PRO A 161 4.77 5.89 0.29
N ALA A 162 3.86 6.69 -0.25
CA ALA A 162 2.67 6.22 -0.89
C ALA A 162 2.70 6.62 -2.36
N ILE A 163 2.48 5.65 -3.24
CA ILE A 163 2.32 5.88 -4.68
C ILE A 163 0.90 6.39 -5.01
N ILE A 164 0.11 6.78 -4.00
CA ILE A 164 -1.35 6.72 -4.09
C ILE A 164 -1.99 8.04 -4.46
N TYR A 165 -2.80 7.95 -5.51
CA TYR A 165 -4.15 8.50 -5.69
C TYR A 165 -4.89 8.78 -4.37
N ARG A 166 -4.62 9.90 -3.71
CA ARG A 166 -5.34 10.33 -2.51
C ARG A 166 -6.82 10.54 -2.80
N ARG A 167 -7.65 9.50 -2.67
CA ARG A 167 -9.11 9.63 -2.84
C ARG A 167 -9.71 10.27 -1.61
N CYS A 168 -9.14 10.02 -0.44
CA CYS A 168 -9.55 10.65 0.81
C CYS A 168 -9.35 12.17 0.79
N HIS A 169 -8.24 12.66 0.23
CA HIS A 169 -7.93 14.09 0.19
C HIS A 169 -7.95 14.64 -1.24
N LYS A 170 -8.86 15.57 -1.53
CA LYS A 170 -8.81 16.35 -2.77
C LYS A 170 -7.57 17.23 -2.79
N ASN A 171 -6.99 17.42 -3.97
CA ASN A 171 -5.97 18.43 -4.28
C ASN A 171 -4.63 18.25 -3.56
N MET A 172 -4.04 17.05 -3.63
CA MET A 172 -2.61 17.00 -3.38
C MET A 172 -1.87 17.55 -4.60
N PRO A 173 -0.98 18.55 -4.45
CA PRO A 173 -0.15 19.00 -5.56
C PRO A 173 0.66 17.82 -6.09
N TYR A 174 0.82 17.74 -7.41
CA TYR A 174 1.75 16.79 -8.02
C TYR A 174 3.15 17.07 -7.47
N ALA A 175 3.71 16.11 -6.76
CA ALA A 175 5.05 16.16 -6.18
C ALA A 175 5.88 15.02 -6.78
N LEU A 176 7.14 15.28 -7.10
CA LEU A 176 8.11 14.23 -7.48
C LEU A 176 8.38 13.32 -6.28
N ALA A 177 8.41 13.88 -5.06
CA ALA A 177 8.54 13.18 -3.81
C ALA A 177 7.21 12.52 -3.44
N MET A 178 7.23 11.19 -3.29
CA MET A 178 6.09 10.48 -2.75
C MET A 178 5.85 10.92 -1.30
N PRO A 179 4.62 11.29 -0.92
CA PRO A 179 4.33 11.61 0.46
C PRO A 179 4.45 10.38 1.34
N ASN A 180 4.95 10.59 2.56
CA ASN A 180 4.88 9.59 3.61
C ASN A 180 3.48 9.58 4.24
N LEU A 181 2.80 8.44 4.19
CA LEU A 181 1.51 8.22 4.84
C LEU A 181 1.68 7.36 6.10
N THR A 182 0.90 7.68 7.13
CA THR A 182 0.80 6.87 8.35
C THR A 182 0.01 5.60 8.09
N ARG A 183 0.09 4.63 9.00
CA ARG A 183 -0.77 3.43 8.96
C ARG A 183 -2.25 3.81 8.85
N SER A 184 -2.71 4.70 9.72
CA SER A 184 -4.10 5.18 9.75
C SER A 184 -4.53 5.76 8.40
N ALA A 185 -3.66 6.53 7.74
CA ALA A 185 -3.96 7.09 6.41
C ALA A 185 -4.07 6.00 5.32
N PHE A 186 -3.22 4.96 5.33
CA PHE A 186 -3.39 3.82 4.42
C PHE A 186 -4.67 3.01 4.72
N GLU A 187 -5.01 2.83 6.00
CA GLU A 187 -6.26 2.18 6.41
C GLU A 187 -7.48 3.00 5.95
N ALA A 188 -7.41 4.32 6.04
CA ALA A 188 -8.47 5.23 5.58
C ALA A 188 -8.78 5.05 4.09
N GLU A 189 -7.73 5.07 3.25
CA GLU A 189 -7.86 4.82 1.81
C GLU A 189 -8.41 3.40 1.57
N ALA A 190 -7.99 2.41 2.34
CA ALA A 190 -8.41 1.02 2.16
C ALA A 190 -9.89 0.83 2.45
N TYR A 191 -10.37 1.35 3.58
CA TYR A 191 -11.79 1.36 3.91
C TYR A 191 -12.61 2.15 2.87
N PHE A 192 -12.09 3.28 2.41
CA PHE A 192 -12.75 4.07 1.38
C PHE A 192 -12.89 3.28 0.07
N ASP A 193 -11.82 2.66 -0.43
CA ASP A 193 -11.84 1.85 -1.65
C ASP A 193 -12.76 0.62 -1.52
N LEU A 194 -12.77 -0.04 -0.36
CA LEU A 194 -13.71 -1.12 -0.07
C LEU A 194 -15.16 -0.66 -0.18
N SER A 195 -15.49 0.52 0.36
CA SER A 195 -16.83 1.09 0.24
C SER A 195 -17.22 1.42 -1.20
N MET A 196 -16.25 1.82 -2.03
CA MET A 196 -16.46 2.15 -3.45
C MET A 196 -16.57 0.92 -4.35
N ALA A 197 -15.88 -0.17 -4.00
CA ALA A 197 -15.97 -1.44 -4.70
C ALA A 197 -17.33 -2.14 -4.51
N MET A 198 -18.09 -1.76 -3.48
CA MET A 198 -19.44 -2.28 -3.26
C MET A 198 -20.45 -1.67 -4.24
N PRO A 199 -21.32 -2.48 -4.88
CA PRO A 199 -22.43 -1.97 -5.68
C PRO A 199 -23.27 -0.95 -4.90
N ALA A 200 -24.01 -0.08 -5.60
CA ALA A 200 -25.01 0.78 -4.97
C ALA A 200 -25.93 -0.10 -4.12
N ALA A 201 -25.86 0.06 -2.80
CA ALA A 201 -26.35 -0.90 -1.82
C ALA A 201 -27.81 -1.29 -2.05
N LYS A 202 -28.05 -2.46 -2.65
CA LYS A 202 -29.38 -2.92 -3.07
C LYS A 202 -30.15 -3.56 -1.93
N THR A 203 -29.44 -4.13 -0.96
CA THR A 203 -30.01 -4.72 0.25
C THR A 203 -29.65 -3.89 1.49
N PRO A 204 -30.45 -3.99 2.57
CA PRO A 204 -30.11 -3.37 3.85
C PRO A 204 -28.71 -3.77 4.34
N GLU A 205 -28.37 -5.05 4.25
CA GLU A 205 -27.07 -5.58 4.67
C GLU A 205 -25.89 -4.99 3.87
N GLN A 206 -26.02 -4.91 2.55
CA GLN A 206 -25.00 -4.28 1.70
C GLN A 206 -24.85 -2.79 2.02
N ARG A 207 -25.95 -2.13 2.39
CA ARG A 207 -25.93 -0.72 2.78
C ARG A 207 -25.19 -0.53 4.08
N GLU A 208 -25.52 -1.34 5.07
CA GLU A 208 -24.91 -1.31 6.40
C GLU A 208 -23.40 -1.58 6.30
N LYS A 209 -22.99 -2.62 5.57
CA LYS A 209 -21.55 -2.91 5.36
C LYS A 209 -20.84 -1.77 4.63
N ARG A 210 -21.45 -1.17 3.59
CA ARG A 210 -20.87 0.00 2.90
C ARG A 210 -20.73 1.20 3.82
N LEU A 211 -21.74 1.46 4.66
CA LEU A 211 -21.73 2.55 5.63
C LEU A 211 -20.64 2.34 6.68
N ALA A 212 -20.49 1.11 7.20
CA ALA A 212 -19.44 0.77 8.15
C ALA A 212 -18.03 1.07 7.60
N TYR A 213 -17.77 0.75 6.32
CA TYR A 213 -16.51 1.11 5.67
C TYR A 213 -16.34 2.62 5.51
N LEU A 214 -17.39 3.36 5.14
CA LEU A 214 -17.29 4.82 5.05
C LEU A 214 -17.03 5.47 6.42
N GLU A 215 -17.69 5.01 7.47
CA GLU A 215 -17.45 5.50 8.84
C GLU A 215 -16.03 5.19 9.29
N ALA A 216 -15.55 3.96 9.06
CA ALA A 216 -14.18 3.57 9.39
C ALA A 216 -13.12 4.40 8.65
N ALA A 217 -13.39 4.79 7.40
CA ALA A 217 -12.54 5.71 6.65
C ALA A 217 -12.62 7.14 7.20
N LYS A 218 -13.83 7.63 7.50
CA LYS A 218 -14.08 8.97 8.07
C LYS A 218 -13.34 9.15 9.39
N ASP A 219 -13.42 8.17 10.29
CA ASP A 219 -12.76 8.17 11.59
C ASP A 219 -11.22 8.15 11.50
N ARG A 220 -10.68 7.93 10.29
CA ARG A 220 -9.25 7.98 9.95
C ARG A 220 -8.93 9.15 9.03
N ASP A 221 -9.64 10.28 9.21
CA ASP A 221 -9.42 11.55 8.52
C ASP A 221 -9.61 11.48 6.99
N CYS A 222 -10.59 10.71 6.52
CA CYS A 222 -10.97 10.67 5.11
C CYS A 222 -12.16 11.60 4.79
N PRO A 223 -11.97 12.88 4.42
CA PRO A 223 -13.08 13.80 4.16
C PRO A 223 -13.91 13.43 2.92
N ALA A 224 -13.39 12.62 2.01
CA ALA A 224 -14.19 12.04 0.94
C ALA A 224 -15.26 11.09 1.48
N ALA A 225 -14.98 10.33 2.54
CA ALA A 225 -15.93 9.38 3.10
C ALA A 225 -17.20 10.07 3.63
N GLN A 226 -17.07 11.19 4.36
CA GLN A 226 -18.20 11.99 4.82
C GLN A 226 -19.12 12.40 3.66
N ARG A 227 -18.54 12.92 2.58
CA ARG A 227 -19.31 13.32 1.39
C ARG A 227 -20.07 12.14 0.78
N HIS A 228 -19.53 10.93 0.84
CA HIS A 228 -20.22 9.74 0.36
C HIS A 228 -21.31 9.24 1.31
N ILE A 229 -21.16 9.46 2.63
CA ILE A 229 -22.21 9.20 3.63
C ILE A 229 -23.40 10.15 3.40
N ASP A 230 -23.12 11.46 3.27
CA ASP A 230 -24.16 12.49 3.09
C ASP A 230 -24.99 12.28 1.82
N ASN A 231 -24.34 11.77 0.76
CA ASN A 231 -24.98 11.53 -0.54
C ASN A 231 -25.48 10.09 -0.71
N LEU A 232 -25.50 9.28 0.36
CA LEU A 232 -25.89 7.87 0.25
C LEU A 232 -27.41 7.76 0.12
N PRO A 233 -27.96 7.42 -1.08
CA PRO A 233 -29.40 7.49 -1.33
C PRO A 233 -30.17 6.54 -0.40
N PRO A 234 -31.41 6.88 0.02
CA PRO A 234 -32.21 5.99 0.85
C PRO A 234 -32.48 4.65 0.14
N LEU A 235 -32.71 3.59 0.91
CA LEU A 235 -33.17 2.32 0.34
C LEU A 235 -34.51 2.56 -0.35
N LYS A 236 -34.62 2.21 -1.65
CA LYS A 236 -35.91 2.27 -2.33
C LYS A 236 -36.85 1.26 -1.68
N ASN A 237 -38.00 1.73 -1.21
CA ASN A 237 -39.04 0.84 -0.71
C ASN A 237 -39.49 -0.07 -1.86
N PRO A 238 -39.58 -1.41 -1.68
CA PRO A 238 -40.06 -2.34 -2.69
C PRO A 238 -41.48 -2.05 -3.22
N ILE A 239 -42.21 -1.17 -2.53
CA ILE A 239 -43.62 -0.85 -2.79
C ILE A 239 -43.78 0.17 -3.93
N GLU A 240 -42.76 0.98 -4.25
CA GLU A 240 -42.88 2.06 -5.24
C GLU A 240 -42.63 1.65 -6.70
N THR A 241 -42.21 0.40 -6.98
CA THR A 241 -41.95 -0.08 -8.35
C THR A 241 -43.12 -0.83 -8.98
N LYS A 242 -44.33 -0.72 -8.43
CA LYS A 242 -45.58 -1.22 -9.02
C LYS A 242 -46.59 -0.09 -9.21
N LYS A 243 -46.33 0.82 -10.15
CA LYS A 243 -47.35 1.63 -10.81
C LYS A 243 -47.00 1.78 -12.28
#